data_AF-A0A3C2E0X5-F1
#
_entry.id   AF-A0A3C2E0X5-F1
#
_cell.length_a   1.000
_cell.length_b   1.000
_cell.length_c   1.000
_cell.angle_alpha   90.00
_cell.angle_beta   90.00
_cell.angle_gamma   90.00
#
_symmetry.space_group_name_H-M   'P 1'
#
loop_
_entity.id
_entity.type
_entity.pdbx_description
1 polymer ?
#
loop_
_entity_poly.entity_id
_entity_poly.type
_entity_poly.pdbx_seq_one_letter_code
_entity_poly.pdbx_strand_id
1 'polypeptide(L)'
;MDMETGVVSPDQPHIGRLTRLGVLASEEGPLRGWAFLDAVSTCIWSGQAWTQGDVLAEAVAAESFDLADLDARQREESARLEAIISHNEAEHARHHWGVPLMVWRGEPFYGQDRIELLKWRLARDLEQDRT
;
A
#
# COMPACT_ATOMS: atom_id res chain seq x y z
N MET A 1 -10.20 -4.87 13.36
CA MET A 1 -11.61 -4.46 13.25
C MET A 1 -12.40 -5.48 14.04
N ASP A 2 -13.27 -5.02 14.93
CA ASP A 2 -14.26 -5.88 15.55
C ASP A 2 -15.25 -6.30 14.46
N MET A 3 -15.37 -7.61 14.21
CA MET A 3 -16.12 -8.12 13.06
C MET A 3 -17.64 -8.04 13.25
N GLU A 4 -18.11 -7.85 14.49
CA GLU A 4 -19.54 -7.76 14.83
C GLU A 4 -20.04 -6.31 14.77
N THR A 5 -19.22 -5.36 15.21
CA THR A 5 -19.54 -3.94 15.30
C THR A 5 -18.95 -3.10 14.17
N GLY A 6 -17.99 -3.63 13.42
CA GLY A 6 -17.24 -2.90 12.39
C GLY A 6 -16.27 -1.85 12.95
N VAL A 7 -16.11 -1.75 14.27
CA VAL A 7 -15.26 -0.74 14.91
C VAL A 7 -13.79 -1.07 14.67
N VAL A 8 -13.04 -0.11 14.16
CA VAL A 8 -11.58 -0.20 14.04
C VAL A 8 -10.96 0.10 15.40
N SER A 9 -10.05 -0.76 15.87
CA SER A 9 -9.34 -0.54 17.14
C SER A 9 -8.58 0.77 17.08
N PRO A 10 -8.66 1.63 18.12
CA PRO A 10 -7.82 2.83 18.20
C PRO A 10 -6.34 2.47 18.42
N ASP A 11 -6.06 1.29 18.97
CA ASP A 11 -4.72 0.75 19.08
C ASP A 11 -4.32 0.08 17.76
N GLN A 12 -3.49 0.79 16.98
CA GLN A 12 -2.93 0.36 15.69
C GLN A 12 -1.40 0.52 15.72
N PRO A 13 -0.66 -0.28 16.50
CA PRO A 13 0.75 -0.03 16.80
C PRO A 13 1.68 -0.09 15.59
N HIS A 14 1.23 -0.69 14.49
CA HIS A 14 2.06 -0.93 13.32
C HIS A 14 1.67 -0.14 12.07
N ILE A 15 0.42 0.32 11.95
CA ILE A 15 -0.08 0.87 10.69
C ILE A 15 0.71 2.11 10.27
N GLY A 16 0.94 3.05 11.19
CA GLY A 16 1.67 4.28 10.88
C GLY A 16 3.12 4.03 10.46
N ARG A 17 3.77 3.00 11.03
CA ARG A 17 5.11 2.58 10.61
C ARG A 17 5.06 1.96 9.22
N LEU A 18 4.23 0.94 9.02
CA LEU A 18 4.15 0.17 7.77
C LEU A 18 3.75 1.05 6.57
N THR A 19 2.80 1.95 6.74
CA THR A 19 2.37 2.85 5.65
C THR A 19 3.50 3.79 5.24
N ARG A 20 4.24 4.35 6.19
CA ARG A 20 5.41 5.20 5.90
C ARG A 20 6.54 4.43 5.21
N LEU A 21 6.81 3.18 5.63
CA LEU A 21 7.75 2.31 4.93
C LEU A 21 7.32 2.05 3.47
N GLY A 22 6.03 1.83 3.23
CA GLY A 22 5.47 1.66 1.88
C GLY A 22 5.66 2.90 0.99
N VAL A 23 5.53 4.11 1.54
CA VAL A 23 5.86 5.35 0.82
C VAL A 23 7.34 5.40 0.45
N LEU A 24 8.24 5.19 1.42
CA LEU A 24 9.69 5.20 1.17
C LEU A 24 10.11 4.18 0.12
N ALA A 25 9.58 2.95 0.19
CA ALA A 25 9.88 1.92 -0.80
C ALA A 25 9.36 2.29 -2.20
N SER A 26 8.24 3.00 -2.28
CA SER A 26 7.68 3.49 -3.55
C SER A 26 8.54 4.59 -4.19
N GLU A 27 9.29 5.36 -3.39
CA GLU A 27 10.24 6.38 -3.88
C GLU A 27 11.45 5.76 -4.59
N GLU A 28 11.79 4.49 -4.30
CA GLU A 28 12.87 3.73 -4.97
C GLU A 28 12.48 3.28 -6.40
N GLY A 29 11.28 3.66 -6.85
CA GLY A 29 10.76 3.40 -8.19
C GLY A 29 9.71 2.30 -8.23
N PRO A 30 8.86 2.26 -9.28
CA PRO A 30 7.66 1.42 -9.30
C PRO A 30 7.94 -0.07 -9.04
N LEU A 31 8.91 -0.67 -9.75
CA LEU A 31 9.21 -2.09 -9.62
C LEU A 31 9.73 -2.45 -8.22
N ARG A 32 10.58 -1.60 -7.63
CA ARG A 32 11.13 -1.82 -6.29
C ARG A 32 10.08 -1.62 -5.20
N GLY A 33 9.23 -0.60 -5.35
CA GLY A 33 8.09 -0.38 -4.47
C GLY A 33 7.13 -1.56 -4.49
N TRP A 34 6.79 -2.09 -5.67
CA TRP A 34 5.95 -3.28 -5.79
C TRP A 34 6.55 -4.51 -5.12
N ALA A 35 7.84 -4.77 -5.33
CA ALA A 35 8.54 -5.88 -4.69
C ALA A 35 8.48 -5.78 -3.16
N PHE A 36 8.76 -4.60 -2.61
CA PHE A 36 8.63 -4.36 -1.16
C PHE A 36 7.21 -4.61 -0.64
N LEU A 37 6.20 -4.06 -1.33
CA LEU A 37 4.80 -4.19 -0.93
C LEU A 37 4.34 -5.66 -0.96
N ASP A 38 4.79 -6.43 -1.95
CA ASP A 38 4.50 -7.87 -2.05
C ASP A 38 5.16 -8.65 -0.91
N ALA A 39 6.44 -8.42 -0.64
CA ALA A 39 7.17 -9.09 0.44
C ALA A 39 6.55 -8.81 1.83
N VAL A 40 6.26 -7.54 2.12
CA VAL A 40 5.64 -7.13 3.39
C VAL A 40 4.22 -7.69 3.50
N SER A 41 3.41 -7.61 2.45
CA SER A 41 2.04 -8.13 2.46
C SER A 41 2.03 -9.65 2.67
N THR A 42 2.87 -10.37 1.92
CA THR A 42 3.03 -11.82 2.07
C THR A 42 3.44 -12.18 3.49
N CYS A 43 4.40 -11.45 4.06
CA CYS A 43 4.85 -11.67 5.43
C CYS A 43 3.71 -11.50 6.45
N ILE A 44 2.96 -10.39 6.39
CA ILE A 44 1.83 -10.08 7.28
C ILE A 44 0.73 -11.15 7.18
N TRP A 45 0.39 -11.57 5.95
CA TRP A 45 -0.72 -12.49 5.68
C TRP A 45 -0.36 -13.98 5.69
N SER A 46 0.91 -14.32 5.92
CA SER A 46 1.37 -15.72 5.96
C SER A 46 0.92 -16.52 7.19
N GLY A 47 0.39 -15.86 8.23
CA GLY A 47 0.06 -16.48 9.52
C GLY A 47 1.25 -16.63 10.48
N GLN A 48 2.47 -16.21 10.08
CA GLN A 48 3.64 -16.18 10.96
C GLN A 48 3.60 -15.00 11.94
N ALA A 49 4.35 -15.08 13.03
CA ALA A 49 4.51 -14.00 14.01
C ALA A 49 5.43 -12.89 13.46
N TRP A 50 4.99 -12.19 12.41
CA TRP A 50 5.80 -11.27 11.61
C TRP A 50 6.40 -10.08 12.38
N THR A 51 5.86 -9.76 13.56
CA THR A 51 6.36 -8.70 14.45
C THR A 51 7.52 -9.15 15.33
N GLN A 52 7.90 -10.44 15.31
CA GLN A 52 8.88 -11.03 16.23
C GLN A 52 10.22 -11.25 15.52
N GLY A 53 11.31 -11.01 16.25
CA GLY A 53 12.67 -11.22 15.75
C GLY A 53 12.93 -10.47 14.45
N ASP A 54 13.61 -11.13 13.53
CA ASP A 54 14.07 -10.54 12.26
C ASP A 54 13.12 -10.86 11.09
N VAL A 55 11.93 -11.43 11.35
CA VAL A 55 11.03 -11.94 10.30
C VAL A 55 10.71 -10.90 9.22
N LEU A 56 10.33 -9.68 9.62
CA LEU A 56 10.06 -8.60 8.67
C LEU A 56 11.35 -8.12 7.98
N ALA A 57 12.48 -8.12 8.68
CA ALA A 57 13.76 -7.69 8.13
C ALA A 57 14.22 -8.66 7.03
N GLU A 58 14.12 -9.97 7.28
CA GLU A 58 14.43 -11.02 6.31
C GLU A 58 13.53 -10.94 5.08
N ALA A 59 12.22 -10.69 5.28
CA ALA A 59 11.27 -10.56 4.18
C ALA A 59 11.64 -9.40 3.22
N VAL A 60 11.98 -8.23 3.75
CA VAL A 60 12.33 -7.08 2.90
C VAL A 60 13.76 -7.15 2.37
N ALA A 61 14.68 -7.81 3.09
CA ALA A 61 16.04 -8.05 2.64
C ALA A 61 16.10 -8.93 1.39
N ALA A 62 15.15 -9.86 1.23
CA ALA A 62 15.00 -10.65 -0.01
C ALA A 62 14.80 -9.76 -1.25
N GLU A 63 14.17 -8.58 -1.07
CA GLU A 63 13.96 -7.58 -2.12
C GLU A 63 15.01 -6.46 -2.10
N SER A 64 16.16 -6.72 -1.46
CA SER A 64 17.29 -5.79 -1.35
C SER A 64 16.96 -4.47 -0.63
N PHE A 65 16.09 -4.53 0.38
CA PHE A 65 15.84 -3.40 1.28
C PHE A 65 16.50 -3.63 2.65
N ASP A 66 17.03 -2.56 3.22
CA ASP A 66 17.50 -2.53 4.60
C ASP A 66 16.39 -1.99 5.50
N LEU A 67 15.79 -2.86 6.32
CA LEU A 67 14.70 -2.46 7.21
C LEU A 67 15.15 -1.42 8.24
N ALA A 68 16.40 -1.48 8.72
CA ALA A 68 16.90 -0.57 9.74
C ALA A 68 17.07 0.85 9.19
N ASP A 69 17.59 0.98 7.95
CA ASP A 69 17.66 2.25 7.23
C ASP A 69 16.26 2.84 7.01
N LEU A 70 15.34 2.03 6.46
CA LEU A 70 13.96 2.47 6.24
C LEU A 70 13.27 2.88 7.55
N ASP A 71 13.54 2.17 8.65
CA ASP A 71 13.01 2.52 9.96
C ASP A 71 13.58 3.82 10.53
N ALA A 72 14.86 4.11 10.27
CA ALA A 72 15.46 5.39 10.65
C ALA A 72 14.80 6.53 9.85
N ARG A 73 14.73 6.39 8.53
CA ARG A 73 14.15 7.38 7.61
C ARG A 73 12.68 7.65 7.90
N GLN A 74 11.85 6.62 8.11
CA GLN A 74 10.42 6.84 8.38
C GLN A 74 10.16 7.60 9.68
N ARG A 75 11.06 7.49 10.67
CA ARG A 75 11.01 8.28 11.91
C ARG A 75 11.45 9.71 11.68
N GLU A 76 12.58 9.91 11.01
CA GLU A 76 13.14 11.24 10.73
C GLU A 76 12.23 12.07 9.83
N GLU A 77 11.63 11.44 8.82
CA GLU A 77 10.81 12.08 7.80
C GLU A 77 9.30 12.00 8.09
N SER A 78 8.91 11.70 9.34
CA SER A 78 7.52 11.35 9.69
C SER A 78 6.49 12.36 9.18
N ALA A 79 6.73 13.66 9.40
CA ALA A 79 5.81 14.72 9.00
C ALA A 79 5.64 14.81 7.47
N ARG A 80 6.73 14.60 6.71
CA ARG A 80 6.70 14.59 5.25
C ARG A 80 5.89 13.41 4.73
N LEU A 81 6.15 12.23 5.28
CA LEU A 81 5.50 10.99 4.87
C LEU A 81 4.00 10.99 5.26
N GLU A 82 3.66 11.51 6.45
CA GLU A 82 2.27 11.68 6.88
C GLU A 82 1.49 12.65 5.98
N ALA A 83 2.14 13.72 5.49
CA ALA A 83 1.51 14.61 4.51
C ALA A 83 1.20 13.91 3.18
N ILE A 84 2.11 13.05 2.70
CA ILE A 84 1.87 12.22 1.50
C ILE A 84 0.70 11.26 1.72
N ILE A 85 0.69 10.57 2.86
CA ILE A 85 -0.36 9.60 3.21
C ILE A 85 -1.72 10.31 3.29
N SER A 86 -1.81 11.43 4.01
CA SER A 86 -3.05 12.20 4.15
C SER A 86 -3.54 12.75 2.82
N HIS A 87 -2.63 13.19 1.93
CA HIS A 87 -3.01 13.58 0.58
C HIS A 87 -3.60 12.41 -0.21
N ASN A 88 -2.94 11.24 -0.20
CA ASN A 88 -3.44 10.04 -0.88
C ASN A 88 -4.79 9.58 -0.34
N GLU A 89 -4.99 9.63 0.98
CA GLU A 89 -6.27 9.32 1.62
C GLU A 89 -7.38 10.29 1.18
N ALA A 90 -7.07 11.59 1.10
CA ALA A 90 -8.01 12.60 0.62
C ALA A 90 -8.39 12.39 -0.86
N GLU A 91 -7.44 12.00 -1.72
CA GLU A 91 -7.73 11.64 -3.11
C GLU A 91 -8.62 10.39 -3.20
N HIS A 92 -8.33 9.34 -2.45
CA HIS A 92 -9.16 8.13 -2.40
C HIS A 92 -10.60 8.43 -1.97
N ALA A 93 -10.75 9.24 -0.92
CA ALA A 93 -12.05 9.60 -0.35
C ALA A 93 -12.98 10.35 -1.31
N ARG A 94 -12.47 10.92 -2.40
CA ARG A 94 -13.29 11.54 -3.47
C ARG A 94 -14.11 10.53 -4.25
N HIS A 95 -13.73 9.25 -4.22
CA HIS A 95 -14.31 8.21 -5.05
C HIS A 95 -14.93 7.09 -4.23
N HIS A 96 -14.16 6.50 -3.29
CA HIS A 96 -14.59 5.38 -2.47
C HIS A 96 -13.76 5.30 -1.19
N TRP A 97 -14.34 4.76 -0.10
CA TRP A 97 -13.69 4.74 1.22
C TRP A 97 -12.91 3.44 1.53
N GLY A 98 -13.14 2.39 0.75
CA GLY A 98 -12.48 1.08 0.91
C GLY A 98 -11.32 0.84 -0.07
N VAL A 99 -10.47 -0.14 0.26
CA VAL A 99 -9.34 -0.62 -0.57
C VAL A 99 -9.52 -2.08 -1.01
N PRO A 100 -8.88 -2.53 -2.11
CA PRO A 100 -8.14 -1.70 -3.07
C PRO A 100 -9.07 -0.84 -3.91
N LEU A 101 -8.62 0.37 -4.24
CA LEU A 101 -9.30 1.31 -5.13
C LEU A 101 -8.34 1.68 -6.24
N MET A 102 -8.76 1.48 -7.47
CA MET A 102 -8.06 2.00 -8.66
C MET A 102 -8.96 3.05 -9.32
N VAL A 103 -8.38 4.13 -9.82
CA VAL A 103 -9.13 5.18 -10.52
C VAL A 103 -8.49 5.39 -11.89
N TRP A 104 -9.30 5.32 -12.95
CA TRP A 104 -8.88 5.56 -14.32
C TRP A 104 -9.73 6.67 -14.95
N ARG A 105 -9.10 7.78 -15.34
CA ARG A 105 -9.79 8.97 -15.90
C ARG A 105 -11.01 9.44 -15.07
N GLY A 106 -10.93 9.32 -13.75
CA GLY A 106 -12.00 9.68 -12.82
C GLY A 106 -13.05 8.59 -12.58
N GLU A 107 -13.02 7.47 -13.30
CA GLU A 107 -13.88 6.30 -13.06
C GLU A 107 -13.25 5.39 -11.98
N PRO A 108 -13.97 5.09 -10.88
CA PRO A 108 -13.45 4.24 -9.81
C PRO A 108 -13.74 2.75 -10.02
N PHE A 109 -12.77 1.92 -9.66
CA PHE A 109 -12.82 0.46 -9.68
C PHE A 109 -12.43 -0.05 -8.28
N TYR A 110 -13.43 -0.27 -7.44
CA TYR A 110 -13.26 -0.72 -6.05
C TYR A 110 -13.34 -2.25 -5.96
N GLY A 111 -12.41 -2.85 -5.22
CA GLY A 111 -12.36 -4.28 -4.96
C GLY A 111 -11.47 -5.03 -5.94
N GLN A 112 -10.90 -6.13 -5.47
CA GLN A 112 -10.05 -7.01 -6.29
C GLN A 112 -10.84 -7.65 -7.46
N ASP A 113 -12.15 -7.84 -7.26
CA ASP A 113 -13.09 -8.35 -8.25
C ASP A 113 -13.37 -7.37 -9.41
N ARG A 114 -12.81 -6.15 -9.37
CA ARG A 114 -12.90 -5.16 -10.46
C ARG A 114 -11.62 -5.04 -11.30
N ILE A 115 -10.57 -5.81 -11.01
CA ILE A 115 -9.31 -5.75 -11.76
C ILE A 115 -9.52 -6.13 -13.24
N GLU A 116 -10.28 -7.19 -13.53
CA GLU A 116 -10.56 -7.59 -14.93
C GLU A 116 -11.39 -6.54 -15.67
N LEU A 117 -12.32 -5.88 -14.99
CA LEU A 117 -13.10 -4.79 -15.57
C LEU A 117 -12.22 -3.57 -15.88
N LEU A 118 -11.30 -3.21 -14.98
CA LEU A 118 -10.33 -2.15 -15.21
C LEU A 118 -9.44 -2.46 -16.42
N LYS A 119 -8.93 -3.69 -16.54
CA LYS A 119 -8.13 -4.11 -17.70
C LYS A 119 -8.90 -3.96 -19.01
N TRP A 120 -10.17 -4.36 -19.03
CA TRP A 120 -11.05 -4.17 -20.18
C TRP A 120 -11.22 -2.67 -20.51
N ARG A 121 -11.45 -1.81 -19.51
CA ARG A 121 -11.58 -0.36 -19.72
C ARG A 121 -10.31 0.24 -20.33
N LEU A 122 -9.14 -0.08 -19.77
CA LEU A 122 -7.84 0.39 -20.26
C LEU A 122 -7.63 0.01 -21.74
N ALA A 123 -7.94 -1.23 -22.11
CA ALA A 123 -7.82 -1.69 -23.49
C ALA A 123 -8.72 -0.87 -24.44
N ARG A 124 -9.97 -0.61 -24.04
CA ARG A 124 -10.90 0.19 -24.84
C ARG A 124 -10.45 1.63 -25.05
N ASP A 125 -9.95 2.27 -24.00
CA ASP A 125 -9.49 3.66 -24.10
C ASP A 125 -8.23 3.77 -24.98
N LEU A 126 -7.32 2.80 -24.87
CA LEU A 126 -6.12 2.73 -25.73
C LEU A 126 -6.48 2.46 -27.21
N GLU A 127 -7.54 1.72 -27.51
CA GLU A 127 -8.04 1.57 -28.88
C GLU A 127 -8.62 2.88 -29.43
N GLN A 128 -9.36 3.62 -28.59
CA GLN A 128 -9.96 4.90 -28.96
C GLN A 128 -8.90 5.99 -29.20
N ASP A 129 -7.87 6.09 -28.34
CA ASP A 129 -6.81 7.09 -28.46
C ASP A 129 -5.91 6.88 -29.71
N ARG A 130 -6.01 5.73 -30.38
CA ARG A 130 -5.26 5.40 -31.62
C ARG A 130 -5.99 5.80 -32.90
N THR A 131 -7.22 6.29 -32.80
CA THR A 131 -8.09 6.65 -33.94
C THR A 131 -8.25 8.15 -34.02
#